data_AF-W7DD11-F1
#
_entry.id   AF-W7DD11-F1
#
_cell.length_a   1.000
_cell.length_b   1.000
_cell.length_c   1.000
_cell.angle_alpha   90.00
_cell.angle_beta   90.00
_cell.angle_gamma   90.00
#
_symmetry.space_group_name_H-M   'P 1'
#
loop_
_entity.id
_entity.type
_entity.pdbx_description
1 polymer ?
#
loop_
_entity_poly.entity_id
_entity_poly.type
_entity_poly.pdbx_seq_one_letter_code
_entity_poly.pdbx_strand_id
1 'polypeptide(L)'
;MQKDYLINKFASLFSELDMLNVYEDPIGIFFDSDLPYYIEKEFKKKIHSLYSMEYKIVFVEHRMDLLEYNKRGIIAVSQFEKLEDFALSHQISIQNIHYPLSNADLKYLNRFLEFIR
;
A
#
# COMPACT_ATOMS: atom_id res chain seq x y z
N MET A 1 31.88 -15.18 -26.37
CA MET A 1 31.92 -13.84 -27.01
C MET A 1 30.53 -13.30 -27.39
N GLN A 2 29.79 -13.86 -28.36
CA GLN A 2 28.43 -13.35 -28.67
C GLN A 2 27.38 -13.67 -27.58
N LYS A 3 27.52 -14.82 -26.91
CA LYS A 3 26.64 -15.24 -25.81
C LYS A 3 26.76 -14.31 -24.60
N ASP A 4 27.97 -13.88 -24.27
CA ASP A 4 28.26 -12.98 -23.15
C ASP A 4 27.77 -11.55 -23.44
N TYR A 5 27.85 -11.10 -24.70
CA TYR A 5 27.27 -9.83 -25.14
C TYR A 5 25.73 -9.84 -25.04
N LEU A 6 25.07 -10.93 -25.46
CA LEU A 6 23.62 -11.08 -25.31
C LEU A 6 23.20 -11.14 -23.84
N ILE A 7 23.93 -11.88 -22.99
CA ILE A 7 23.65 -11.95 -21.55
C ILE A 7 23.82 -10.59 -20.88
N ASN A 8 24.88 -9.84 -21.20
CA ASN A 8 25.09 -8.50 -20.63
C ASN A 8 24.06 -7.49 -21.15
N LYS A 9 23.63 -7.61 -22.41
CA LYS A 9 22.56 -6.78 -22.97
C LYS A 9 21.19 -7.12 -22.36
N PHE A 10 20.93 -8.41 -22.10
CA PHE A 10 19.74 -8.86 -21.36
C PHE A 10 19.77 -8.37 -19.90
N ALA A 11 20.90 -8.47 -19.21
CA ALA A 11 21.06 -7.98 -17.85
C ALA A 11 20.88 -6.46 -17.76
N SER A 12 21.37 -5.71 -18.75
CA SER A 12 21.15 -4.26 -18.87
C SER A 12 19.70 -3.89 -19.15
N LEU A 13 18.97 -4.71 -19.90
CA LEU A 13 17.53 -4.52 -20.17
C LEU A 13 16.67 -4.83 -18.93
N PHE A 14 17.07 -5.80 -18.10
CA PHE A 14 16.38 -6.15 -16.86
C PHE A 14 16.81 -5.32 -15.65
N SER A 15 17.96 -4.65 -15.68
CA SER A 15 18.34 -3.68 -14.66
C SER A 15 17.54 -2.38 -14.74
N GLU A 16 16.87 -2.13 -15.87
CA GLU A 16 16.05 -0.94 -16.11
C GLU A 16 14.53 -1.20 -15.99
N LEU A 17 14.11 -2.46 -15.74
CA LEU A 17 12.70 -2.85 -15.69
C LEU A 17 12.34 -3.47 -14.32
N ASP A 18 11.62 -2.68 -13.50
CA ASP A 18 10.63 -3.09 -12.50
C ASP A 18 10.98 -4.21 -11.49
N MET A 19 12.21 -4.26 -10.97
CA MET A 19 12.60 -5.24 -9.93
C MET A 19 12.69 -4.68 -8.50
N LEU A 20 11.85 -3.72 -8.13
CA LEU A 20 11.66 -3.35 -6.71
C LEU A 20 10.49 -4.12 -6.05
N ASN A 21 9.45 -4.50 -6.80
CA ASN A 21 8.20 -5.00 -6.20
C ASN A 21 8.12 -6.52 -5.93
N VAL A 22 9.11 -7.32 -6.35
CA VAL A 22 9.03 -8.80 -6.20
C VAL A 22 9.50 -9.26 -4.82
N TYR A 23 10.45 -8.56 -4.20
CA TYR A 23 11.04 -8.94 -2.91
C TYR A 23 10.54 -8.11 -1.72
N GLU A 24 9.78 -7.05 -1.96
CA GLU A 24 9.18 -6.26 -0.88
C GLU A 24 7.90 -6.93 -0.37
N ASP A 25 7.77 -7.00 0.96
CA ASP A 25 6.59 -7.52 1.62
C ASP A 25 5.36 -6.67 1.25
N PRO A 26 4.23 -7.30 0.89
CA PRO A 26 3.02 -6.58 0.53
C PRO A 26 2.49 -5.72 1.68
N ILE A 27 2.02 -4.52 1.34
CA ILE A 27 1.39 -3.58 2.25
C ILE A 27 -0.12 -3.85 2.22
N GLY A 28 -0.66 -4.37 3.32
CA GLY A 28 -2.08 -4.59 3.49
C GLY A 28 -2.82 -3.28 3.78
N ILE A 29 -3.90 -2.98 3.06
CA ILE A 29 -4.75 -1.80 3.32
C ILE A 29 -6.18 -2.25 3.58
N PHE A 30 -6.68 -1.95 4.78
CA PHE A 30 -8.07 -2.16 5.17
C PHE A 30 -8.79 -0.81 5.19
N PHE A 31 -9.98 -0.74 4.62
CA PHE A 31 -10.83 0.46 4.70
C PHE A 31 -11.91 0.21 5.76
N ASP A 32 -11.77 0.82 6.93
CA ASP A 32 -12.83 0.83 7.93
C ASP A 32 -13.72 2.06 7.71
N SER A 33 -14.62 1.94 6.74
CA SER A 33 -15.46 3.05 6.33
C SER A 33 -16.92 2.63 6.14
N ASP A 34 -17.81 3.55 6.47
CA ASP A 34 -19.23 3.54 6.13
C ASP A 34 -19.51 4.12 4.74
N LEU A 35 -18.45 4.38 3.96
CA LEU A 35 -18.57 4.95 2.63
C LEU A 35 -19.28 3.97 1.68
N PRO A 36 -20.11 4.48 0.76
CA PRO A 36 -20.66 3.67 -0.31
C PRO A 36 -19.57 2.95 -1.12
N TYR A 37 -19.85 1.71 -1.52
CA TYR A 37 -18.91 0.86 -2.27
C TYR A 37 -18.28 1.54 -3.50
N TYR A 38 -19.04 2.39 -4.22
CA TYR A 38 -18.49 3.09 -5.38
C TYR A 38 -17.38 4.09 -5.00
N ILE A 39 -17.51 4.74 -3.84
CA ILE A 39 -16.50 5.66 -3.31
C ILE A 39 -15.25 4.88 -2.93
N GLU A 40 -15.41 3.81 -2.15
CA GLU A 40 -14.29 2.94 -1.74
C GLU A 40 -13.52 2.40 -2.96
N LYS A 41 -14.24 2.00 -4.01
CA LYS A 41 -13.64 1.55 -5.27
C LYS A 41 -12.83 2.66 -5.96
N GLU A 42 -13.29 3.90 -5.93
CA GLU A 42 -12.52 5.04 -6.46
C GLU A 42 -11.26 5.32 -5.64
N PHE A 43 -11.34 5.23 -4.31
CA PHE A 43 -10.19 5.32 -3.43
C PHE A 43 -9.14 4.26 -3.76
N LYS A 44 -9.56 2.98 -3.82
CA LYS A 44 -8.68 1.85 -4.14
C LYS A 44 -7.99 2.06 -5.49
N LYS A 45 -8.74 2.49 -6.51
CA LYS A 45 -8.17 2.80 -7.83
C LYS A 45 -7.15 3.93 -7.77
N LYS A 46 -7.45 5.02 -7.05
CA LYS A 46 -6.56 6.19 -6.97
C LYS A 46 -5.25 5.84 -6.26
N ILE A 47 -5.34 5.18 -5.10
CA ILE A 47 -4.16 4.67 -4.37
C ILE A 47 -3.35 3.73 -5.26
N HIS A 48 -4.00 2.73 -5.86
CA HIS A 48 -3.30 1.80 -6.75
C HIS A 48 -2.60 2.54 -7.91
N SER A 49 -3.26 3.49 -8.55
CA SER A 49 -2.67 4.25 -9.66
C SER A 49 -1.46 5.09 -9.26
N LEU A 50 -1.41 5.57 -8.02
CA LEU A 50 -0.32 6.41 -7.52
C LEU A 50 0.87 5.60 -7.03
N TYR A 51 0.64 4.41 -6.46
CA TYR A 51 1.67 3.70 -5.69
C TYR A 51 2.04 2.32 -6.21
N SER A 52 1.27 1.72 -7.13
CA SER A 52 1.52 0.34 -7.60
C SER A 52 2.85 0.14 -8.33
N MET A 53 3.48 1.23 -8.80
CA MET A 53 4.83 1.16 -9.39
C MET A 53 5.91 1.02 -8.32
N GLU A 54 5.68 1.56 -7.12
CA GLU A 54 6.69 1.64 -6.04
C GLU A 54 6.43 0.66 -4.90
N TYR A 55 5.19 0.20 -4.74
CA TYR A 55 4.76 -0.61 -3.61
C TYR A 55 3.84 -1.74 -4.05
N LYS A 56 4.02 -2.91 -3.42
CA LYS A 56 3.09 -4.04 -3.56
C LYS A 56 1.89 -3.88 -2.60
N ILE A 57 0.88 -3.12 -3.04
CA ILE A 57 -0.32 -2.85 -2.23
C ILE A 57 -1.37 -3.96 -2.40
N VAL A 58 -1.89 -4.46 -1.29
CA VAL A 58 -3.00 -5.42 -1.24
C VAL A 58 -4.14 -4.83 -0.43
N PHE A 59 -5.32 -4.71 -1.03
CA PHE A 59 -6.51 -4.30 -0.31
C PHE A 59 -7.18 -5.51 0.33
N VAL A 60 -7.38 -5.48 1.64
CA VAL A 60 -8.03 -6.56 2.39
C VAL A 60 -9.48 -6.20 2.73
N GLU A 61 -10.34 -7.22 2.82
CA GLU A 61 -11.77 -7.04 3.10
C GLU A 61 -12.07 -7.11 4.59
N HIS A 62 -11.27 -7.84 5.37
CA HIS A 62 -11.45 -7.95 6.82
C HIS A 62 -10.22 -7.45 7.57
N ARG A 63 -10.47 -6.75 8.68
CA ARG A 63 -9.40 -6.23 9.56
C ARG A 63 -8.41 -7.29 10.03
N MET A 64 -8.85 -8.54 10.20
CA MET A 64 -8.00 -9.64 10.68
C MET A 64 -6.99 -10.08 9.63
N ASP A 65 -7.29 -9.86 8.35
CA ASP A 65 -6.41 -10.22 7.24
C ASP A 65 -5.12 -9.38 7.28
N LEU A 66 -5.15 -8.19 7.88
CA LEU A 66 -3.96 -7.34 8.08
C LEU A 66 -2.84 -8.05 8.86
N LEU A 67 -3.18 -9.04 9.67
CA LEU A 67 -2.20 -9.80 10.45
C LEU A 67 -1.27 -10.64 9.56
N GLU A 68 -1.72 -10.98 8.34
CA GLU A 68 -0.91 -11.70 7.35
C GLU A 68 0.15 -10.81 6.69
N TYR A 69 -0.01 -9.48 6.79
CA TYR A 69 0.82 -8.47 6.12
C TYR A 69 1.79 -7.75 7.08
N ASN A 70 2.15 -8.43 8.18
CA ASN A 70 3.25 -8.09 9.11
C ASN A 70 3.54 -6.59 9.27
N LYS A 71 2.75 -5.91 10.12
CA LYS A 71 2.99 -4.56 10.67
C LYS A 71 2.88 -3.37 9.69
N ARG A 72 2.66 -3.63 8.40
CA ARG A 72 2.49 -2.59 7.36
C ARG A 72 1.03 -2.41 6.96
N GLY A 73 0.11 -2.66 7.89
CA GLY A 73 -1.31 -2.40 7.68
C GLY A 73 -1.56 -0.89 7.64
N ILE A 74 -2.33 -0.40 6.66
CA ILE A 74 -2.95 0.93 6.69
C ILE A 74 -4.42 0.72 6.93
N ILE A 75 -4.96 1.30 7.99
CA ILE A 75 -6.41 1.37 8.18
C ILE A 75 -6.88 2.76 7.79
N ALA A 76 -7.62 2.86 6.69
CA ALA A 76 -8.26 4.08 6.23
C ALA A 76 -9.64 4.21 6.88
N VAL A 77 -9.75 5.11 7.85
CA VAL A 77 -10.91 5.19 8.75
C VAL A 77 -11.80 6.38 8.45
N SER A 78 -13.12 6.14 8.32
CA SER A 78 -14.15 7.19 8.35
C SER A 78 -14.68 7.45 9.78
N GLN A 79 -14.64 6.44 10.67
CA GLN A 79 -15.16 6.53 12.05
C GLN A 79 -14.13 6.13 13.13
N PHE A 80 -13.79 7.07 14.01
CA PHE A 80 -12.60 7.06 14.88
C PHE A 80 -12.48 5.95 15.94
N GLU A 81 -13.57 5.34 16.42
CA GLU A 81 -13.55 4.95 17.85
C GLU A 81 -13.13 3.52 18.22
N LYS A 82 -12.69 2.63 17.31
CA LYS A 82 -12.49 1.20 17.70
C LYS A 82 -11.25 0.48 17.17
N LEU A 83 -10.32 1.18 16.53
CA LEU A 83 -9.18 0.53 15.90
C LEU A 83 -7.85 0.75 16.61
N GLU A 84 -7.75 1.76 17.47
CA GLU A 84 -6.51 2.12 18.16
C GLU A 84 -5.96 0.96 19.00
N ASP A 85 -6.82 0.29 19.77
CA ASP A 85 -6.43 -0.89 20.56
C ASP A 85 -5.96 -2.05 19.69
N PHE A 86 -6.61 -2.28 18.55
CA PHE A 86 -6.23 -3.31 17.60
C PHE A 86 -4.87 -2.98 16.96
N ALA A 87 -4.67 -1.74 16.56
CA ALA A 87 -3.44 -1.27 15.97
C ALA A 87 -2.25 -1.33 16.93
N LEU A 88 -2.43 -0.87 18.17
CA LEU A 88 -1.43 -0.99 19.23
C LEU A 88 -1.06 -2.45 19.49
N SER A 89 -2.06 -3.33 19.64
CA SER A 89 -1.84 -4.73 19.99
C SER A 89 -1.11 -5.52 18.91
N HIS A 90 -1.27 -5.14 17.64
CA HIS A 90 -0.72 -5.87 16.49
C HIS A 90 0.37 -5.09 15.74
N GLN A 91 0.82 -3.95 16.28
CA GLN A 91 1.82 -3.07 15.66
C GLN A 91 1.43 -2.67 14.23
N ILE A 92 0.14 -2.39 14.01
CA ILE A 92 -0.40 -1.91 12.74
C ILE A 92 -0.45 -0.39 12.80
N SER A 93 -0.18 0.26 11.67
CA SER A 93 -0.32 1.71 11.58
C SER A 93 -1.73 2.10 11.16
N ILE A 94 -2.32 3.07 11.83
CA ILE A 94 -3.62 3.63 11.43
C ILE A 94 -3.38 4.90 10.62
N GLN A 95 -4.14 5.09 9.54
CA GLN A 95 -4.17 6.35 8.81
C GLN A 95 -5.60 6.83 8.63
N ASN A 96 -5.95 7.93 9.28
CA ASN A 96 -7.24 8.55 9.08
C ASN A 96 -7.23 9.25 7.72
N ILE A 97 -8.05 8.77 6.79
CA ILE A 97 -8.20 9.34 5.47
C ILE A 97 -9.64 9.82 5.36
N HIS A 98 -9.81 11.13 5.21
CA HIS A 98 -11.14 11.71 5.13
C HIS A 98 -11.67 11.69 3.70
N TYR A 99 -12.98 11.50 3.55
CA TYR A 99 -13.69 11.78 2.31
C TYR A 99 -14.30 13.19 2.37
N PRO A 100 -14.15 14.04 1.34
CA PRO A 100 -13.38 13.80 0.11
C PRO A 100 -11.85 13.81 0.33
N LEU A 101 -11.15 12.98 -0.43
CA LEU A 101 -9.68 12.86 -0.42
C LEU A 101 -9.02 14.22 -0.66
N SER A 102 -8.39 14.79 0.36
CA SER A 102 -7.65 16.02 0.23
C SER A 102 -6.22 15.79 -0.24
N ASN A 103 -5.57 16.84 -0.73
CA ASN A 103 -4.13 16.79 -1.03
C ASN A 103 -3.28 16.57 0.23
N ALA A 104 -3.80 16.94 1.41
CA ALA A 104 -3.12 16.69 2.68
C ALA A 104 -3.09 15.19 2.99
N ASP A 105 -4.21 14.49 2.79
CA ASP A 105 -4.32 13.03 2.99
C ASP A 105 -3.35 12.29 2.07
N LEU A 106 -3.26 12.68 0.79
CA LEU A 106 -2.32 12.09 -0.18
C LEU A 106 -0.85 12.32 0.23
N LYS A 107 -0.51 13.54 0.67
CA LYS A 107 0.85 13.85 1.11
C LYS A 107 1.22 13.07 2.38
N TYR A 108 0.26 12.86 3.26
CA TYR A 108 0.46 12.05 4.47
C TYR A 108 0.65 10.57 4.13
N LEU A 109 -0.15 10.04 3.21
CA LEU A 109 -0.02 8.66 2.71
C LEU A 109 1.36 8.44 2.07
N ASN A 110 1.86 9.39 1.26
CA ASN A 110 3.22 9.33 0.72
C ASN A 110 4.28 9.18 1.81
N ARG A 111 4.27 10.09 2.79
CA ARG A 111 5.25 10.07 3.89
C ARG A 111 5.19 8.79 4.70
N PHE A 112 3.98 8.26 4.87
CA PHE A 112 3.78 7.02 5.59
C PHE A 112 4.37 5.83 4.83
N LEU A 113 4.06 5.71 3.54
CA LEU A 113 4.61 4.67 2.67
C LEU A 113 6.14 4.72 2.63
N GLU A 114 6.72 5.93 2.60
CA GLU A 114 8.17 6.15 2.72
C GLU A 114 8.75 5.70 4.08
N PHE A 115 8.00 5.89 5.18
CA PHE A 115 8.45 5.51 6.52
C PHE A 115 8.46 4.00 6.76
N ILE A 116 7.50 3.28 6.18
CA ILE A 116 7.40 1.82 6.35
C ILE A 116 8.30 1.03 5.42
N ARG A 117 8.95 1.70 4.44
CA ARG A 117 9.97 1.12 3.58
C ARG A 117 11.20 0.72 4.39
#